data_AF-A0A7J2TKC6-F1
#
_entry.id   AF-A0A7J2TKC6-F1
#
_cell.length_a   1.000
_cell.length_b   1.000
_cell.length_c   1.000
_cell.angle_alpha   90.00
_cell.angle_beta   90.00
_cell.angle_gamma   90.00
#
_symmetry.space_group_name_H-M   'P 1'
#
loop_
_entity.id
_entity.type
_entity.pdbx_description
1 polymer ?
#
loop_
_entity_poly.entity_id
_entity_poly.type
_entity_poly.pdbx_seq_one_letter_code
_entity_poly.pdbx_strand_id
1 'polypeptide(L)'
;MKFLILLITLLLIQPAFGAVMEISEMKISVHVAEKAHFKYEITLKNLIDKPLVPGISELRLQKVENLKLLVFPLPLGEKRAGVDIENLRAYSGNMNFKSYYEKHEEYSSIYYEIWYPIEPLGEKKIVVEFDADIVDRGLLFKSITFPVGSDIDVRDLQISISSDWNLCYREGEVKSIPANHIAFFAAEFSLLPLPMLPIRGYLFFWGIVFTVALLAFLIRKKL
;
A
#
# COMPACT_ATOMS: atom_id res chain seq x y z
N MET A 1 -17.16 -43.23 -31.96
CA MET A 1 -16.69 -43.00 -30.57
C MET A 1 -15.36 -42.24 -30.48
N LYS A 2 -14.28 -42.62 -31.18
CA LYS A 2 -12.97 -41.93 -31.07
C LYS A 2 -13.00 -40.43 -31.42
N PHE A 3 -13.77 -40.04 -32.45
CA PHE A 3 -13.93 -38.63 -32.84
C PHE A 3 -14.74 -37.79 -31.83
N LEU A 4 -15.69 -38.40 -31.12
CA LEU A 4 -16.50 -37.72 -30.10
C LEU A 4 -15.66 -37.41 -28.86
N ILE A 5 -14.76 -38.33 -28.48
CA ILE A 5 -13.83 -38.14 -27.37
C ILE A 5 -12.86 -37.00 -27.68
N LEU A 6 -12.31 -36.95 -28.91
CA LEU A 6 -11.42 -35.86 -29.34
C LEU A 6 -12.10 -34.48 -29.30
N LEU A 7 -13.35 -34.40 -29.76
CA LEU A 7 -14.13 -33.16 -29.76
C LEU A 7 -14.46 -32.69 -28.34
N ILE A 8 -14.80 -33.61 -27.43
CA ILE A 8 -15.02 -33.31 -26.01
C ILE A 8 -13.72 -32.86 -25.34
N THR A 9 -12.57 -33.48 -25.65
CA THR A 9 -11.27 -33.01 -25.13
C THR A 9 -10.89 -31.62 -25.64
N LEU A 10 -11.19 -31.28 -26.90
CA LEU A 10 -10.94 -29.93 -27.44
C LEU A 10 -11.85 -28.87 -26.81
N LEU A 11 -13.11 -29.22 -26.50
CA LEU A 11 -14.07 -28.34 -25.82
C LEU A 11 -13.76 -28.15 -24.32
N LEU A 12 -12.98 -29.05 -23.73
CA LEU A 12 -12.47 -28.94 -22.35
C LEU A 12 -11.16 -28.14 -22.26
N ILE A 13 -10.53 -27.81 -23.39
CA ILE A 13 -9.43 -26.83 -23.41
C ILE A 13 -10.09 -25.46 -23.24
N GLN A 14 -10.32 -25.07 -21.98
CA GLN A 14 -10.59 -23.68 -21.69
C GLN A 14 -9.45 -22.85 -22.26
N PRO A 15 -9.72 -21.75 -22.98
CA PRO A 15 -8.68 -20.79 -23.28
C PRO A 15 -8.18 -20.29 -21.94
N ALA A 16 -6.99 -20.76 -21.54
CA ALA A 16 -6.23 -20.07 -20.52
C ALA A 16 -5.96 -18.68 -21.12
N PHE A 17 -6.77 -17.70 -20.73
CA PHE A 17 -6.42 -16.30 -20.87
C PHE A 17 -5.18 -16.10 -19.99
N GLY A 18 -4.02 -16.48 -20.52
CA GLY A 18 -2.75 -16.30 -19.84
C GLY A 18 -2.56 -14.80 -19.63
N ALA A 19 -2.19 -14.42 -18.41
CA ALA A 19 -1.73 -13.07 -18.15
C ALA A 19 -0.60 -12.76 -19.15
N VAL A 20 -0.75 -11.67 -19.91
CA VAL A 20 0.26 -11.24 -20.90
C VAL A 20 1.42 -10.51 -20.23
N MET A 21 1.23 -10.09 -18.99
CA MET A 21 2.19 -9.36 -18.18
C MET A 21 2.05 -9.73 -16.71
N GLU A 22 3.15 -9.65 -15.97
CA GLU A 22 3.18 -9.71 -14.52
C GLU A 22 4.12 -8.63 -13.95
N ILE A 23 4.00 -8.35 -12.66
CA ILE A 23 4.99 -7.61 -11.90
C ILE A 23 5.95 -8.64 -11.29
N SER A 24 7.13 -8.79 -11.89
CA SER A 24 8.13 -9.76 -11.43
C SER A 24 8.76 -9.35 -10.11
N GLU A 25 8.93 -8.04 -9.89
CA GLU A 25 9.47 -7.46 -8.65
C GLU A 25 8.81 -6.11 -8.35
N MET A 26 8.41 -5.89 -7.09
CA MET A 26 7.88 -4.64 -6.59
C MET A 26 8.57 -4.28 -5.27
N LYS A 27 9.37 -3.21 -5.27
CA LYS A 27 9.97 -2.66 -4.05
C LYS A 27 9.25 -1.37 -3.68
N ILE A 28 8.71 -1.33 -2.46
CA ILE A 28 8.06 -0.15 -1.91
C ILE A 28 8.89 0.34 -0.75
N SER A 29 9.50 1.51 -0.91
CA SER A 29 10.19 2.22 0.16
C SER A 29 9.32 3.37 0.63
N VAL A 30 9.04 3.42 1.93
CA VAL A 30 8.23 4.45 2.54
C VAL A 30 9.02 5.12 3.65
N HIS A 31 9.21 6.42 3.56
CA HIS A 31 9.83 7.22 4.61
C HIS A 31 8.78 8.11 5.27
N VAL A 32 8.49 7.86 6.54
CA VAL A 32 7.44 8.51 7.32
C VAL A 32 8.04 9.68 8.11
N ALA A 33 7.72 10.90 7.69
CA ALA A 33 8.09 12.14 8.36
C ALA A 33 6.82 12.93 8.75
N GLU A 34 6.67 14.17 8.28
CA GLU A 34 5.38 14.89 8.36
C GLU A 34 4.40 14.39 7.29
N LYS A 35 4.91 14.20 6.07
CA LYS A 35 4.28 13.41 5.01
C LYS A 35 5.06 12.11 4.81
N ALA A 36 4.44 11.16 4.13
CA ALA A 36 5.12 9.93 3.75
C ALA A 36 5.69 10.07 2.34
N HIS A 37 7.00 9.94 2.21
CA HIS A 37 7.65 9.83 0.90
C HIS A 37 7.59 8.37 0.45
N PHE A 38 6.91 8.13 -0.67
CA PHE A 38 6.79 6.83 -1.29
C PHE A 38 7.71 6.72 -2.50
N LYS A 39 8.35 5.56 -2.62
CA LYS A 39 9.08 5.14 -3.81
C LYS A 39 8.71 3.71 -4.18
N TYR A 40 8.01 3.57 -5.30
CA TYR A 40 7.68 2.30 -5.92
C TYR A 40 8.68 2.01 -7.03
N GLU A 41 9.42 0.90 -6.92
CA GLU A 41 10.23 0.35 -8.00
C GLU A 41 9.54 -0.91 -8.50
N ILE A 42 8.95 -0.83 -9.69
CA ILE A 42 8.09 -1.86 -10.29
C ILE A 42 8.79 -2.41 -11.52
N THR A 43 9.04 -3.72 -11.55
CA THR A 43 9.56 -4.43 -12.72
C THR A 43 8.40 -5.15 -13.41
N LEU A 44 7.98 -4.63 -14.56
CA LEU A 44 7.00 -5.27 -15.42
C LEU A 44 7.70 -6.29 -16.32
N LYS A 45 7.12 -7.48 -16.44
CA LYS A 45 7.63 -8.54 -17.30
C LYS A 45 6.60 -8.92 -18.35
N ASN A 46 7.01 -8.89 -19.61
CA ASN A 46 6.22 -9.39 -20.72
C ASN A 46 6.29 -10.92 -20.74
N LEU A 47 5.14 -11.60 -20.76
CA LEU A 47 5.06 -13.06 -20.72
C LEU A 47 4.86 -13.70 -22.11
N ILE A 48 4.68 -12.88 -23.14
CA ILE A 48 4.42 -13.34 -24.50
C ILE A 48 5.57 -13.00 -25.46
N ASP A 49 5.65 -13.77 -26.53
CA ASP A 49 6.65 -13.59 -27.60
C ASP A 49 6.22 -12.51 -28.62
N LYS A 50 5.70 -11.37 -28.11
CA LYS A 50 5.31 -10.21 -28.91
C LYS A 50 5.56 -8.92 -28.12
N PRO A 51 5.95 -7.81 -28.77
CA PRO A 51 6.06 -6.53 -28.08
C PRO A 51 4.74 -6.11 -27.44
N LEU A 52 4.78 -5.60 -26.22
CA LEU A 52 3.59 -5.21 -25.47
C LEU A 52 3.74 -3.79 -24.92
N VAL A 53 2.75 -2.93 -25.20
CA VAL A 53 2.69 -1.57 -24.66
C VAL A 53 1.77 -1.56 -23.44
N PRO A 54 2.27 -1.27 -22.22
CA PRO A 54 1.44 -1.34 -21.00
C PRO A 54 0.30 -0.32 -20.98
N GLY A 55 0.50 0.88 -21.55
CA GLY A 55 -0.52 1.92 -21.59
C GLY A 55 -0.54 2.75 -20.31
N ILE A 56 -1.72 2.88 -19.68
CA ILE A 56 -1.92 3.73 -18.49
C ILE A 56 -2.01 2.84 -17.26
N SER A 57 -1.25 3.15 -16.22
CA SER A 57 -1.32 2.50 -14.92
C SER A 57 -1.90 3.45 -13.87
N GLU A 58 -2.58 2.88 -12.87
CA GLU A 58 -3.21 3.59 -11.76
C GLU A 58 -2.70 3.03 -10.42
N LEU A 59 -2.25 3.90 -9.52
CA LEU A 59 -2.00 3.57 -8.11
C LEU A 59 -3.03 4.28 -7.25
N ARG A 60 -3.70 3.53 -6.38
CA ARG A 60 -4.71 4.08 -5.46
C ARG A 60 -4.17 4.19 -4.04
N LEU A 61 -4.38 5.36 -3.46
CA LEU A 61 -4.06 5.65 -2.06
C LEU A 61 -5.33 6.08 -1.33
N GLN A 62 -5.45 5.67 -0.08
CA GLN A 62 -6.57 6.05 0.78
C GLN A 62 -6.06 6.28 2.19
N LYS A 63 -6.52 7.34 2.84
CA LYS A 63 -6.30 7.56 4.26
C LYS A 63 -7.46 6.95 5.03
N VAL A 64 -7.15 6.17 6.05
CA VAL A 64 -8.15 5.70 7.04
C VAL A 64 -8.06 6.63 8.23
N GLU A 65 -9.07 7.48 8.40
CA GLU A 65 -9.17 8.41 9.51
C GLU A 65 -10.13 7.86 10.57
N ASN A 66 -9.68 7.85 11.83
CA ASN A 66 -10.55 7.59 12.96
C ASN A 66 -11.29 8.89 13.32
N LEU A 67 -12.60 8.81 13.62
CA LEU A 67 -13.32 9.95 14.16
C LEU A 67 -12.66 10.41 15.46
N LYS A 68 -12.26 11.69 15.55
CA LYS A 68 -11.66 12.27 16.76
C LYS A 68 -12.71 13.08 17.53
N LEU A 69 -12.83 12.83 18.84
CA LEU A 69 -13.48 13.75 19.78
C LEU A 69 -12.39 14.59 20.45
N LEU A 70 -12.29 15.88 20.08
CA LEU A 70 -11.16 16.75 20.43
C LEU A 70 -9.81 16.14 19.99
N VAL A 71 -9.08 15.53 20.92
CA VAL A 71 -7.77 14.89 20.71
C VAL A 71 -7.82 13.37 20.82
N PHE A 72 -8.98 12.80 21.16
CA PHE A 72 -9.14 11.38 21.42
C PHE A 72 -9.75 10.68 20.20
N PRO A 73 -9.11 9.64 19.64
CA PRO A 73 -9.74 8.81 18.62
C PRO A 73 -10.91 8.03 19.25
N LEU A 74 -12.10 8.17 18.69
CA LEU A 74 -13.28 7.39 19.05
C LEU A 74 -13.23 6.04 18.32
N PRO A 75 -13.57 4.92 18.98
CA PRO A 75 -13.73 3.62 18.32
C PRO A 75 -15.10 3.53 17.61
N LEU A 76 -15.54 4.60 16.93
CA LEU A 76 -16.84 4.72 16.29
C LEU A 76 -16.67 5.22 14.86
N GLY A 77 -16.50 4.27 13.94
CA GLY A 77 -16.47 4.52 12.50
C GLY A 77 -15.09 4.89 11.95
N GLU A 78 -14.70 4.19 10.88
CA GLU A 78 -13.57 4.56 10.03
C GLU A 78 -14.09 5.42 8.88
N LYS A 79 -13.50 6.59 8.66
CA LYS A 79 -13.76 7.40 7.48
C LYS A 79 -12.61 7.23 6.50
N ARG A 80 -12.92 6.95 5.24
CA ARG A 80 -11.94 6.96 4.16
C ARG A 80 -11.89 8.34 3.54
N ALA A 81 -10.68 8.80 3.25
CA ALA A 81 -10.45 10.10 2.62
C ALA A 81 -9.36 10.01 1.55
N GLY A 82 -9.53 10.77 0.49
CA GLY A 82 -8.48 11.03 -0.49
C GLY A 82 -7.26 11.69 0.15
N VAL A 83 -6.08 11.42 -0.41
CA VAL A 83 -4.78 11.87 0.08
C VAL A 83 -4.23 12.94 -0.84
N ASP A 84 -3.72 14.04 -0.29
CA ASP A 84 -3.00 15.03 -1.08
C ASP A 84 -1.62 14.50 -1.48
N ILE A 85 -1.30 14.61 -2.77
CA ILE A 85 -0.07 14.12 -3.39
C ILE A 85 0.77 15.30 -3.87
N GLU A 86 2.06 15.26 -3.54
CA GLU A 86 3.05 16.26 -3.93
C GLU A 86 4.29 15.59 -4.55
N ASN A 87 5.08 16.38 -5.28
CA ASN A 87 6.36 15.95 -5.86
C ASN A 87 6.28 14.65 -6.69
N LEU A 88 5.13 14.40 -7.32
CA LEU A 88 4.89 13.22 -8.14
C LEU A 88 5.83 13.19 -9.35
N ARG A 89 6.53 12.06 -9.51
CA ARG A 89 7.34 11.75 -10.68
C ARG A 89 7.27 10.27 -11.01
N ALA A 90 7.24 9.95 -12.29
CA ALA A 90 7.35 8.58 -12.79
C ALA A 90 8.45 8.52 -13.86
N TYR A 91 9.37 7.57 -13.78
CA TYR A 91 10.53 7.48 -14.69
C TYR A 91 11.11 6.07 -14.82
N SER A 92 11.96 5.87 -15.82
CA SER A 92 12.72 4.64 -16.09
C SER A 92 14.09 5.00 -16.65
N GLY A 93 15.14 4.87 -15.83
CA GLY A 93 16.47 5.38 -16.19
C GLY A 93 16.42 6.90 -16.43
N ASN A 94 16.78 7.35 -17.63
CA ASN A 94 16.74 8.76 -18.02
C ASN A 94 15.41 9.21 -18.65
N MET A 95 14.43 8.31 -18.75
CA MET A 95 13.15 8.58 -19.40
C MET A 95 12.09 8.93 -18.37
N ASN A 96 11.50 10.12 -18.48
CA ASN A 96 10.37 10.52 -17.66
C ASN A 96 9.06 10.12 -18.32
N PHE A 97 8.12 9.61 -17.52
CA PHE A 97 6.76 9.30 -17.93
C PHE A 97 5.83 10.44 -17.57
N LYS A 98 4.81 10.65 -18.41
CA LYS A 98 3.71 11.53 -18.04
C LYS A 98 3.02 10.95 -16.81
N SER A 99 2.88 11.75 -15.77
CA SER A 99 2.22 11.38 -14.53
C SER A 99 1.39 12.54 -13.98
N TYR A 100 0.27 12.20 -13.36
CA TYR A 100 -0.65 13.15 -12.73
C TYR A 100 -1.43 12.42 -11.64
N TYR A 101 -2.11 13.16 -10.77
CA TYR A 101 -2.99 12.55 -9.77
C TYR A 101 -4.37 13.21 -9.79
N GLU A 102 -5.37 12.44 -9.41
CA GLU A 102 -6.74 12.89 -9.21
C GLU A 102 -7.16 12.57 -7.77
N LYS A 103 -7.76 13.56 -7.10
CA LYS A 103 -8.27 13.41 -5.75
C LYS A 103 -9.78 13.16 -5.83
N HIS A 104 -10.20 12.03 -5.26
CA HIS A 104 -11.60 11.70 -5.06
C HIS A 104 -11.95 11.85 -3.57
N GLU A 105 -13.24 11.71 -3.22
CA GLU A 105 -13.69 11.87 -1.84
C GLU A 105 -13.05 10.83 -0.91
N GLU A 106 -13.01 9.55 -1.33
CA GLU A 106 -12.58 8.43 -0.48
C GLU A 106 -11.16 7.93 -0.76
N TYR A 107 -10.56 8.31 -1.88
CA TYR A 107 -9.24 7.86 -2.32
C TYR A 107 -8.59 8.88 -3.27
N SER A 108 -7.33 8.65 -3.63
CA SER A 108 -6.63 9.40 -4.66
C SER A 108 -5.92 8.46 -5.60
N SER A 109 -5.97 8.79 -6.88
CA SER A 109 -5.45 7.98 -7.96
C SER A 109 -4.25 8.68 -8.58
N ILE A 110 -3.11 7.99 -8.62
CA ILE A 110 -1.91 8.43 -9.32
C ILE A 110 -1.85 7.68 -10.65
N TYR A 111 -1.82 8.42 -11.74
CA TYR A 111 -1.72 7.88 -13.08
C TYR A 111 -0.30 8.08 -13.62
N TYR A 112 0.24 7.06 -14.28
CA TYR A 112 1.47 7.17 -15.06
C TYR A 112 1.34 6.40 -16.37
N GLU A 113 1.90 6.96 -17.44
CA GLU A 113 1.70 6.47 -18.81
C GLU A 113 2.99 5.87 -19.39
N ILE A 114 2.91 4.62 -19.82
CA ILE A 114 4.00 3.86 -20.46
C ILE A 114 3.59 3.52 -21.90
N TRP A 115 3.99 4.38 -22.83
CA TRP A 115 3.71 4.24 -24.27
C TRP A 115 4.85 3.59 -25.07
N TYR A 116 5.80 2.95 -24.37
CA TYR A 116 6.93 2.27 -24.98
C TYR A 116 6.76 0.77 -24.88
N PRO A 117 7.03 0.01 -25.96
CA PRO A 117 6.89 -1.43 -25.95
C PRO A 117 7.93 -2.05 -25.00
N ILE A 118 7.48 -3.07 -24.26
CA ILE A 118 8.35 -4.06 -23.64
C ILE A 118 8.58 -5.15 -24.68
N GLU A 119 9.84 -5.42 -24.98
CA GLU A 119 10.22 -6.45 -25.95
C GLU A 119 9.64 -7.84 -25.58
N PRO A 120 9.52 -8.76 -26.55
CA PRO A 120 9.12 -10.14 -26.30
C PRO A 120 9.92 -10.74 -25.13
N LEU A 121 9.22 -11.30 -24.14
CA LEU A 121 9.82 -11.89 -22.93
C LEU A 121 10.73 -10.94 -22.11
N GLY A 122 10.70 -9.64 -22.43
CA GLY A 122 11.54 -8.62 -21.82
C GLY A 122 10.96 -8.06 -20.52
N GLU A 123 11.76 -7.21 -19.87
CA GLU A 123 11.40 -6.56 -18.62
C GLU A 123 11.59 -5.05 -18.71
N LYS A 124 10.76 -4.32 -17.97
CA LYS A 124 10.83 -2.86 -17.85
C LYS A 124 10.69 -2.46 -16.40
N LYS A 125 11.73 -1.81 -15.88
CA LYS A 125 11.71 -1.19 -14.54
C LYS A 125 11.16 0.23 -14.62
N ILE A 126 10.17 0.53 -13.79
CA ILE A 126 9.55 1.83 -13.59
C ILE A 126 9.73 2.24 -12.14
N VAL A 127 9.99 3.54 -11.93
CA VAL A 127 10.05 4.16 -10.61
C VAL A 127 8.96 5.20 -10.53
N VAL A 128 8.10 5.12 -9.51
CA VAL A 128 7.08 6.13 -9.19
C VAL A 128 7.36 6.65 -7.78
N GLU A 129 7.57 7.95 -7.67
CA GLU A 129 7.91 8.62 -6.42
C GLU A 129 6.99 9.81 -6.18
N PHE A 130 6.57 9.98 -4.93
CA PHE A 130 5.67 11.05 -4.51
C PHE A 130 5.66 11.20 -3.00
N ASP A 131 5.23 12.37 -2.53
CA ASP A 131 4.93 12.63 -1.12
C ASP A 131 3.42 12.59 -0.90
N ALA A 132 2.96 11.95 0.17
CA ALA A 132 1.55 11.76 0.46
C ALA A 132 1.19 12.14 1.90
N ASP A 133 0.12 12.91 2.08
CA ASP A 133 -0.43 13.27 3.40
C ASP A 133 -1.30 12.16 4.03
N ILE A 134 -0.71 10.97 4.16
CA ILE A 134 -1.38 9.76 4.70
C ILE A 134 -0.98 9.46 6.16
N VAL A 135 -0.01 10.18 6.71
CA VAL A 135 0.51 9.95 8.07
C VAL A 135 -0.51 10.43 9.10
N ASP A 136 -0.89 9.56 10.05
CA ASP A 136 -1.64 9.98 11.24
C ASP A 136 -0.67 10.23 12.39
N ARG A 137 -0.58 11.50 12.81
CA ARG A 137 0.34 11.99 13.83
C ARG A 137 -0.41 12.28 15.13
N GLY A 138 0.00 11.62 16.19
CA GLY A 138 -0.36 11.92 17.58
C GLY A 138 0.78 12.59 18.33
N LEU A 139 0.60 12.74 19.65
CA LEU A 139 1.61 13.35 20.54
C LEU A 139 2.88 12.49 20.66
N LEU A 140 2.72 11.17 20.80
CA LEU A 140 3.81 10.22 21.02
C LEU A 140 3.99 9.20 19.90
N PHE A 141 3.02 9.11 18.98
CA PHE A 141 2.99 8.11 17.92
C PHE A 141 2.78 8.75 16.54
N LYS A 142 3.44 8.22 15.51
CA LYS A 142 3.14 8.43 14.10
C LYS A 142 2.74 7.09 13.51
N SER A 143 1.69 7.03 12.71
CA SER A 143 1.28 5.79 12.07
C SER A 143 0.97 6.00 10.60
N ILE A 144 1.14 4.94 9.83
CA ILE A 144 0.79 4.88 8.42
C ILE A 144 0.10 3.55 8.14
N THR A 145 -0.89 3.57 7.26
CA THR A 145 -1.53 2.37 6.72
C THR A 145 -1.81 2.61 5.25
N PHE A 146 -1.40 1.70 4.38
CA PHE A 146 -1.62 1.83 2.94
C PHE A 146 -1.92 0.47 2.29
N PRO A 147 -2.81 0.44 1.29
CA PRO A 147 -3.07 -0.75 0.49
C PRO A 147 -2.01 -0.92 -0.60
N VAL A 148 -1.72 -2.17 -0.96
CA VAL A 148 -1.00 -2.54 -2.17
C VAL A 148 -1.79 -3.64 -2.86
N GLY A 149 -2.05 -3.49 -4.15
CA GLY A 149 -2.75 -4.47 -4.96
C GLY A 149 -2.58 -4.14 -6.44
N SER A 150 -2.85 -5.11 -7.30
CA SER A 150 -2.77 -4.95 -8.75
C SER A 150 -3.78 -5.87 -9.45
N ASP A 151 -4.18 -5.49 -10.65
CA ASP A 151 -4.95 -6.29 -11.60
C ASP A 151 -4.14 -7.43 -12.24
N ILE A 152 -2.81 -7.39 -12.13
CA ILE A 152 -1.87 -8.44 -12.54
C ILE A 152 -1.13 -9.03 -11.33
N ASP A 153 -0.53 -10.20 -11.50
CA ASP A 153 0.21 -10.87 -10.42
C ASP A 153 1.44 -10.06 -9.99
N VAL A 154 1.65 -9.92 -8.68
CA VAL A 154 2.91 -9.44 -8.06
C VAL A 154 3.65 -10.63 -7.48
N ARG A 155 4.79 -11.00 -8.09
CA ARG A 155 5.55 -12.20 -7.73
C ARG A 155 6.47 -12.02 -6.53
N ASP A 156 7.22 -10.93 -6.49
CA ASP A 156 8.12 -10.58 -5.38
C ASP A 156 7.82 -9.16 -4.89
N LEU A 157 7.29 -9.06 -3.68
CA LEU A 157 6.95 -7.82 -3.00
C LEU A 157 7.89 -7.62 -1.81
N GLN A 158 8.58 -6.48 -1.81
CA GLN A 158 9.47 -6.07 -0.73
C GLN A 158 9.06 -4.70 -0.24
N ILE A 159 8.75 -4.59 1.05
CA ILE A 159 8.32 -3.34 1.67
C ILE A 159 9.28 -2.94 2.78
N SER A 160 9.81 -1.73 2.67
CA SER A 160 10.65 -1.09 3.68
C SER A 160 9.96 0.19 4.15
N ILE A 161 9.68 0.27 5.46
CA ILE A 161 9.06 1.44 6.07
C ILE A 161 10.05 1.98 7.11
N SER A 162 10.38 3.25 7.02
CA SER A 162 11.36 3.94 7.87
C SER A 162 10.81 5.26 8.38
N SER A 163 11.37 5.78 9.46
CA SER A 163 11.02 7.07 10.04
C SER A 163 12.20 7.64 10.82
N ASP A 164 12.13 8.93 11.18
CA ASP A 164 12.96 9.57 12.20
C ASP A 164 12.63 9.06 13.61
N TRP A 165 11.48 8.41 13.79
CA TRP A 165 11.01 7.86 15.06
C TRP A 165 11.27 6.35 15.18
N ASN A 166 11.14 5.80 16.40
CA ASN A 166 11.44 4.40 16.67
C ASN A 166 10.27 3.50 16.26
N LEU A 167 10.50 2.53 15.37
CA LEU A 167 9.48 1.56 14.95
C LEU A 167 9.04 0.71 16.15
N CYS A 168 7.75 0.73 16.48
CA CYS A 168 7.18 0.00 17.62
C CYS A 168 6.05 -0.95 17.24
N TYR A 169 5.52 -0.89 16.01
CA TYR A 169 4.55 -1.85 15.51
C TYR A 169 4.61 -1.95 13.98
N ARG A 170 4.39 -3.14 13.43
CA ARG A 170 4.34 -3.42 12.00
C ARG A 170 3.35 -4.54 11.70
N GLU A 171 2.63 -4.42 10.59
CA GLU A 171 1.69 -5.41 10.07
C GLU A 171 1.78 -5.51 8.53
N GLY A 172 1.43 -6.68 8.00
CA GLY A 172 1.43 -6.96 6.56
C GLY A 172 2.77 -7.55 6.10
N GLU A 173 3.10 -8.77 6.50
CA GLU A 173 4.26 -9.48 5.93
C GLU A 173 3.77 -10.41 4.81
N VAL A 174 3.74 -9.88 3.58
CA VAL A 174 3.34 -10.63 2.39
C VAL A 174 4.43 -10.49 1.33
N LYS A 175 4.81 -11.61 0.69
CA LYS A 175 5.84 -11.65 -0.36
C LYS A 175 5.30 -11.60 -1.78
N SER A 176 4.03 -11.87 -1.98
CA SER A 176 3.39 -11.88 -3.30
C SER A 176 1.91 -11.54 -3.17
N ILE A 177 1.36 -10.88 -4.19
CA ILE A 177 -0.05 -10.50 -4.25
C ILE A 177 -0.63 -11.05 -5.54
N PRO A 178 -1.56 -12.01 -5.49
CA PRO A 178 -2.24 -12.50 -6.70
C PRO A 178 -3.01 -11.37 -7.38
N ALA A 179 -3.21 -11.50 -8.69
CA ALA A 179 -4.05 -10.58 -9.45
C ALA A 179 -5.41 -10.35 -8.77
N ASN A 180 -5.87 -9.11 -8.74
CA ASN A 180 -7.12 -8.65 -8.15
C ASN A 180 -7.23 -8.84 -6.62
N HIS A 181 -6.11 -9.02 -5.93
CA HIS A 181 -6.06 -9.03 -4.46
C HIS A 181 -5.37 -7.77 -3.93
N ILE A 182 -5.71 -7.41 -2.69
CA ILE A 182 -5.14 -6.26 -1.98
C ILE A 182 -4.59 -6.75 -0.65
N ALA A 183 -3.35 -6.37 -0.34
CA ALA A 183 -2.74 -6.51 0.97
C ALA A 183 -2.60 -5.14 1.63
N PHE A 184 -2.80 -5.09 2.94
CA PHE A 184 -2.65 -3.87 3.72
C PHE A 184 -1.36 -3.93 4.54
N PHE A 185 -0.66 -2.81 4.57
CA PHE A 185 0.58 -2.66 5.31
C PHE A 185 0.42 -1.51 6.29
N ALA A 186 0.79 -1.77 7.55
CA ALA A 186 0.75 -0.76 8.59
C ALA A 186 2.06 -0.71 9.34
N ALA A 187 2.44 0.49 9.77
CA ALA A 187 3.55 0.71 10.68
C ALA A 187 3.21 1.83 11.64
N GLU A 188 3.70 1.71 12.86
CA GLU A 188 3.63 2.74 13.88
C GLU A 188 5.02 2.98 14.47
N PHE A 189 5.32 4.26 14.66
CA PHE A 189 6.56 4.75 15.20
C PHE A 189 6.27 5.55 16.45
N SER A 190 7.13 5.40 17.46
CA SER A 190 7.05 6.09 18.74
C SER A 190 8.22 7.07 18.89
N LEU A 191 7.93 8.24 19.46
CA LEU A 191 8.96 9.19 19.86
C LEU A 191 9.90 8.58 20.92
N LEU A 192 9.35 7.74 21.80
CA LEU A 192 10.10 6.99 22.80
C LEU A 192 10.59 5.65 22.22
N PRO A 193 11.77 5.15 22.65
CA PRO A 193 12.29 3.86 22.19
C PRO A 193 11.52 2.71 22.86
N LEU A 194 10.36 2.39 22.30
CA LEU A 194 9.53 1.26 22.72
C LEU A 194 9.97 -0.01 21.99
N PRO A 195 9.86 -1.20 22.62
CA PRO A 195 10.04 -2.46 21.91
C PRO A 195 8.94 -2.66 20.86
N MET A 196 9.14 -3.61 19.94
CA MET A 196 8.07 -4.06 19.06
C MET A 196 6.90 -4.64 19.87
N LEU A 197 5.71 -4.09 19.65
CA LEU A 197 4.48 -4.49 20.32
C LEU A 197 3.63 -5.36 19.38
N PRO A 198 2.83 -6.30 19.92
CA PRO A 198 1.89 -7.10 19.12
C PRO A 198 0.65 -6.31 18.69
N ILE A 199 0.41 -5.15 19.29
CA ILE A 199 -0.69 -4.23 19.01
C ILE A 199 -0.14 -2.81 18.86
N ARG A 200 -0.91 -1.92 18.24
CA ARG A 200 -0.55 -0.50 18.11
C ARG A 200 -0.30 0.12 19.49
N GLY A 201 0.85 0.75 19.66
CA GLY A 201 1.32 1.35 20.90
C GLY A 201 0.43 2.48 21.42
N TYR A 202 -0.24 3.24 20.54
CA TYR A 202 -1.21 4.24 21.00
C TYR A 202 -2.37 3.61 21.79
N LEU A 203 -2.82 2.40 21.42
CA LEU A 203 -3.89 1.70 22.15
C LEU A 203 -3.44 1.34 23.57
N PHE A 204 -2.20 0.86 23.68
CA PHE A 204 -1.60 0.53 24.98
C PHE A 204 -1.44 1.77 25.87
N PHE A 205 -0.89 2.86 25.31
CA PHE A 205 -0.72 4.13 26.02
C PHE A 205 -2.05 4.66 26.57
N TRP A 206 -3.08 4.74 25.72
CA TRP A 206 -4.40 5.21 26.14
C TRP A 206 -5.06 4.27 27.15
N GLY A 207 -4.88 2.95 27.01
CA GLY A 207 -5.35 1.96 27.98
C GLY A 207 -4.79 2.21 29.40
N ILE A 208 -3.51 2.53 29.51
CA ILE A 208 -2.88 2.90 30.78
C ILE A 208 -3.47 4.20 31.33
N VAL A 209 -3.55 5.25 30.49
CA VAL A 209 -4.08 6.56 30.90
C VAL A 209 -5.50 6.42 31.44
N PHE A 210 -6.38 5.68 30.76
CA PHE A 210 -7.75 5.46 31.21
C PHE A 210 -7.82 4.66 32.52
N THR A 211 -6.96 3.66 32.68
CA THR A 211 -6.90 2.85 33.90
C THR A 211 -6.46 3.69 35.11
N VAL A 212 -5.44 4.52 34.95
CA VAL A 212 -4.98 5.45 36.00
C VAL A 212 -6.05 6.48 36.34
N ALA A 213 -6.72 7.06 35.34
CA ALA A 213 -7.80 8.02 35.56
C ALA A 213 -8.99 7.39 36.31
N LEU A 214 -9.37 6.16 35.95
CA LEU A 214 -10.44 5.42 36.62
C LEU A 214 -10.07 5.11 38.08
N LEU A 215 -8.85 4.65 38.34
CA LEU A 215 -8.36 4.38 39.70
C LEU A 215 -8.38 5.67 40.54
N ALA A 216 -7.88 6.78 40.01
CA ALA A 216 -7.89 8.08 40.70
C ALA A 216 -9.32 8.54 41.02
N PHE A 217 -10.26 8.37 40.09
CA PHE A 217 -11.67 8.70 40.31
C PHE A 217 -12.31 7.82 41.40
N LEU A 218 -12.04 6.51 41.38
CA LEU A 218 -12.54 5.57 42.39
C LEU A 218 -11.97 5.84 43.79
N ILE A 219 -10.68 6.20 43.87
CA ILE A 219 -10.03 6.59 45.13
C ILE A 219 -10.65 7.88 45.66
N ARG A 220 -10.83 8.88 44.80
CA ARG A 220 -11.46 10.16 45.19
C ARG A 220 -12.91 10.00 45.66
N LYS A 221 -13.66 9.01 45.15
CA LYS A 221 -15.05 8.75 45.57
C LYS A 221 -15.14 8.00 46.92
N LYS A 222 -14.04 7.37 47.37
CA LYS A 222 -13.94 6.66 48.66
C LYS A 222 -13.42 7.54 49.81
N LEU A 223 -12.80 8.67 49.50
CA LEU A 223 -12.46 9.75 50.45
C LEU A 223 -13.64 10.73 50.57
#